data_AF-A0A7S1MUR4-F1
#
_entry.id   AF-A0A7S1MUR4-F1
#
_cell.length_a   1.000
_cell.length_b   1.000
_cell.length_c   1.000
_cell.angle_alpha   90.00
_cell.angle_beta   90.00
_cell.angle_gamma   90.00
#
_symmetry.space_group_name_H-M   'P 1'
#
loop_
_entity.id
_entity.type
_entity.pdbx_description
1 polymer ?
#
loop_
_entity_poly.entity_id
_entity_poly.type
_entity_poly.pdbx_seq_one_letter_code
_entity_poly.pdbx_strand_id
1 'polypeptide(L)'
;DALAIRIKNAKSAFDDMDRNLMRDAVGRANPWEQASTKAHHIFQNRAAMKMAEVDWLFNLTGRGYSNPDTERDPSHHDHLLYFADVCAGPGGFSEYIYWRRQEAAKGWGFTLKGDHDFRLDKFNGTSPCWTFRPCYGVDDTGDVYNNDNIRHFAHTVDRETGGLGIALMVADGGDSVDGEFLR
;
A
#
# COMPACT_ATOMS: atom_id res chain seq x y z
N ASP A 1 -30.35 7.12 12.31
CA ASP A 1 -29.41 6.50 13.27
C ASP A 1 -28.68 7.58 14.05
N ALA A 2 -28.77 7.59 15.39
CA ALA A 2 -28.32 8.72 16.22
C ALA A 2 -26.79 8.91 16.21
N LEU A 3 -26.03 7.81 16.09
CA LEU A 3 -24.57 7.86 16.03
C LEU A 3 -24.08 8.49 14.72
N ALA A 4 -24.67 8.09 13.59
CA ALA A 4 -24.33 8.65 12.28
C ALA A 4 -24.54 10.17 12.23
N ILE A 5 -25.64 10.65 12.81
CA ILE A 5 -25.93 12.09 12.92
C ILE A 5 -24.87 12.78 13.79
N ARG A 6 -24.50 12.20 14.93
CA ARG A 6 -23.45 12.77 15.80
C ARG A 6 -22.09 12.85 15.10
N ILE A 7 -21.69 11.80 14.38
CA ILE A 7 -20.42 11.80 13.62
C ILE A 7 -20.45 12.87 12.53
N LYS A 8 -21.57 12.97 11.80
CA LYS A 8 -21.74 13.99 10.77
C LYS A 8 -21.59 15.39 11.34
N ASN A 9 -22.32 15.70 12.42
CA ASN A 9 -22.26 17.01 13.06
C ASN A 9 -20.85 17.32 13.61
N ALA A 10 -20.16 16.31 14.14
CA ALA A 10 -18.78 16.48 14.62
C ALA A 10 -17.78 16.76 13.48
N LYS A 11 -17.94 16.12 12.31
CA LYS A 11 -17.11 16.41 11.13
C LYS A 11 -17.38 17.82 10.60
N SER A 12 -18.67 18.18 10.43
CA SER A 12 -19.04 19.47 9.88
C SER A 12 -18.68 20.68 10.76
N ALA A 13 -18.42 20.46 12.05
CA ALA A 13 -17.91 21.52 12.92
C ALA A 13 -16.54 22.09 12.48
N PHE A 14 -15.83 21.40 11.58
CA PHE A 14 -14.54 21.82 11.04
C PHE A 14 -14.61 22.32 9.59
N ASP A 15 -15.78 22.36 8.95
CA ASP A 15 -15.92 22.67 7.51
C ASP A 15 -15.35 24.06 7.14
N ASP A 16 -15.50 25.05 8.03
CA ASP A 16 -15.02 26.43 7.84
C ASP A 16 -13.65 26.70 8.49
N MET A 17 -13.00 25.67 9.06
CA MET A 17 -11.72 25.83 9.76
C MET A 17 -10.55 25.89 8.78
N ASP A 18 -9.56 26.76 9.04
CA ASP A 18 -8.32 26.77 8.29
C ASP A 18 -7.63 25.39 8.35
N ARG A 19 -7.23 24.88 7.18
CA ARG A 19 -6.68 23.52 7.08
C ARG A 19 -5.33 23.36 7.79
N ASN A 20 -4.50 24.40 7.84
CA ASN A 20 -3.23 24.32 8.54
C ASN A 20 -3.47 24.29 10.06
N LEU A 21 -4.39 25.14 10.54
CA LEU A 21 -4.81 25.12 11.94
C LEU A 21 -5.38 23.76 12.35
N MET A 22 -6.24 23.18 11.51
CA MET A 22 -6.80 21.85 11.74
C MET A 22 -5.70 20.78 11.78
N ARG A 23 -4.78 20.78 10.81
CA ARG A 23 -3.65 19.84 10.77
C ARG A 23 -2.77 19.95 12.00
N ASP A 24 -2.47 21.16 12.45
CA ASP A 24 -1.65 21.40 13.64
C ASP A 24 -2.37 20.92 14.91
N ALA A 25 -3.69 21.14 14.99
CA ALA A 25 -4.50 20.62 16.10
C ALA A 25 -4.54 19.09 16.11
N VAL A 26 -4.73 18.45 14.95
CA VAL A 26 -4.69 16.98 14.80
C VAL A 26 -3.32 16.43 15.21
N GLY A 27 -2.23 17.04 14.75
CA GLY A 27 -0.88 16.60 15.09
C GLY A 27 -0.56 16.69 16.58
N ARG A 28 -1.15 17.66 17.30
CA ARG A 28 -1.03 17.75 18.77
C ARG A 28 -1.98 16.81 19.52
N ALA A 29 -3.14 16.52 18.96
CA ALA A 29 -4.17 15.71 19.62
C ALA A 29 -3.93 14.20 19.46
N ASN A 30 -3.30 13.77 18.35
CA ASN A 30 -3.03 12.37 18.05
C ASN A 30 -1.81 11.86 18.83
N PRO A 31 -1.98 10.95 19.82
CA PRO A 31 -0.85 10.41 20.59
C PRO A 31 0.15 9.62 19.73
N TRP A 32 -0.29 9.14 18.55
CA TRP A 32 0.50 8.32 17.65
C TRP A 32 1.21 9.12 16.56
N GLU A 33 1.06 10.44 16.54
CA GLU A 33 1.63 11.28 15.49
C GLU A 33 3.15 11.12 15.40
N GLN A 34 3.83 11.01 16.54
CA GLN A 34 5.29 10.87 16.62
C GLN A 34 5.79 9.64 15.84
N ALA A 35 5.14 8.48 15.98
CA ALA A 35 5.49 7.26 15.27
C ALA A 35 5.33 7.37 13.73
N SER A 36 4.52 8.32 13.26
CA SER A 36 4.20 8.52 11.84
C SER A 36 4.96 9.68 11.19
N THR A 37 5.79 10.41 11.95
CA THR A 37 6.60 11.49 11.40
C THR A 37 7.87 10.97 10.75
N LYS A 38 8.30 11.61 9.65
CA LYS A 38 9.52 11.25 8.91
C LYS A 38 10.81 11.29 9.74
N ALA A 39 10.82 12.00 10.87
CA ALA A 39 11.94 11.97 11.80
C ALA A 39 12.08 10.62 12.53
N HIS A 40 11.05 9.77 12.50
CA HIS A 40 10.96 8.56 13.31
C HIS A 40 10.80 7.28 12.48
N HIS A 41 10.77 7.36 11.15
CA HIS A 41 10.77 6.19 10.28
C HIS A 41 11.61 6.41 9.02
N ILE A 42 12.05 5.30 8.43
CA ILE A 42 13.00 5.30 7.30
C ILE A 42 12.32 5.33 5.92
N PHE A 43 11.00 5.15 5.88
CA PHE A 43 10.20 5.01 4.67
C PHE A 43 9.79 6.34 4.02
N GLN A 44 9.41 6.30 2.75
CA GLN A 44 9.04 7.48 1.96
C GLN A 44 7.81 8.22 2.50
N ASN A 45 6.87 7.48 3.10
CA ASN A 45 5.60 8.00 3.62
C ASN A 45 5.07 7.15 4.79
N ARG A 46 4.02 7.66 5.45
CA ARG A 46 3.39 7.01 6.61
C ARG A 46 2.58 5.75 6.27
N ALA A 47 2.28 5.49 4.99
CA ALA A 47 1.56 4.27 4.61
C ALA A 47 2.41 3.04 4.90
N ALA A 48 3.72 3.10 4.68
CA ALA A 48 4.65 2.04 5.09
C ALA A 48 4.53 1.67 6.58
N MET A 49 4.33 2.67 7.45
CA MET A 49 4.14 2.43 8.89
C MET A 49 2.79 1.78 9.21
N LYS A 50 1.72 2.05 8.43
CA LYS A 50 0.46 1.30 8.55
C LYS A 50 0.71 -0.18 8.23
N MET A 51 1.44 -0.45 7.14
CA MET A 51 1.76 -1.82 6.75
C MET A 51 2.63 -2.51 7.80
N ALA A 52 3.59 -1.79 8.41
CA ALA A 52 4.41 -2.29 9.51
C ALA A 52 3.59 -2.72 10.73
N GLU A 53 2.61 -1.92 11.12
CA GLU A 53 1.73 -2.22 12.24
C GLU A 53 0.83 -3.44 11.94
N VAL A 54 0.20 -3.45 10.76
CA VAL A 54 -0.66 -4.56 10.33
C VAL A 54 0.16 -5.86 10.21
N ASP A 55 1.36 -5.80 9.65
CA ASP A 55 2.25 -6.95 9.59
C ASP A 55 2.66 -7.44 10.98
N TRP A 56 2.94 -6.54 11.92
CA TRP A 56 3.28 -6.93 13.29
C TRP A 56 2.12 -7.65 13.98
N LEU A 57 0.88 -7.20 13.79
CA LEU A 57 -0.32 -7.79 14.39
C LEU A 57 -0.68 -9.16 13.80
N PHE A 58 -0.52 -9.33 12.48
CA PHE A 58 -1.04 -10.49 11.75
C PHE A 58 0.04 -11.37 11.10
N ASN A 59 1.31 -10.97 11.19
CA ASN A 59 2.47 -11.64 10.62
C ASN A 59 2.31 -11.95 9.12
N LEU A 60 1.75 -11.00 8.34
CA LEU A 60 1.37 -11.18 6.93
C LEU A 60 2.55 -11.46 5.99
N THR A 61 3.72 -10.96 6.35
CA THR A 61 5.00 -11.18 5.67
C THR A 61 5.85 -12.20 6.43
N GLY A 62 5.25 -12.97 7.34
CA GLY A 62 5.91 -14.07 8.03
C GLY A 62 6.38 -15.16 7.06
N ARG A 63 7.38 -15.95 7.47
CA ARG A 63 7.94 -17.03 6.64
C ARG A 63 6.94 -18.16 6.31
N GLY A 64 5.79 -18.23 7.00
CA GLY A 64 4.71 -19.18 6.73
C GLY A 64 3.71 -18.74 5.66
N TYR A 65 3.80 -17.49 5.16
CA TYR A 65 3.06 -17.03 3.99
C TYR A 65 4.01 -17.05 2.80
N SER A 66 4.17 -18.23 2.23
CA SER A 66 5.02 -18.52 1.08
C SER A 66 4.19 -19.10 -0.04
N ASN A 67 4.58 -18.88 -1.30
CA ASN A 67 3.87 -19.53 -2.40
C ASN A 67 4.07 -21.06 -2.29
N PRO A 68 3.05 -21.90 -2.58
CA PRO A 68 3.08 -23.34 -2.33
C PRO A 68 4.27 -24.08 -2.97
N ASP A 69 4.77 -23.60 -4.12
CA ASP A 69 5.93 -24.21 -4.78
C ASP A 69 7.27 -23.83 -4.14
N THR A 70 7.35 -22.73 -3.38
CA THR A 70 8.53 -22.41 -2.58
C THR A 70 8.62 -23.24 -1.31
N GLU A 71 7.49 -23.74 -0.79
CA GLU A 71 7.44 -24.67 0.36
C GLU A 71 7.94 -26.08 0.01
N ARG A 72 7.95 -26.42 -1.29
CA ARG A 72 8.36 -27.73 -1.80
C ARG A 72 9.87 -27.89 -1.97
N ASP A 73 10.65 -26.82 -1.86
CA ASP A 73 12.11 -26.86 -1.91
C ASP A 73 12.71 -26.57 -0.52
N PRO A 74 13.12 -27.61 0.24
CA PRO A 74 13.73 -27.47 1.56
C PRO A 74 15.11 -26.77 1.54
N SER A 75 15.72 -26.58 0.36
CA SER A 75 17.03 -25.93 0.21
C SER A 75 16.94 -24.41 0.22
N HIS A 76 15.75 -23.84 0.01
CA HIS A 76 15.52 -22.40 0.00
C HIS A 76 15.05 -21.96 1.38
N HIS A 77 16.01 -21.62 2.25
CA HIS A 77 15.75 -21.18 3.63
C HIS A 77 14.89 -19.92 3.75
N ASP A 78 14.68 -19.17 2.66
CA ASP A 78 13.79 -18.01 2.57
C ASP A 78 12.83 -18.16 1.38
N HIS A 79 11.66 -18.74 1.65
CA HIS A 79 10.60 -18.88 0.66
C HIS A 79 10.22 -17.52 0.05
N LEU A 80 10.05 -17.44 -1.26
CA LEU A 80 9.76 -16.19 -1.98
C LEU A 80 8.31 -15.72 -1.72
N LEU A 81 8.13 -14.49 -1.24
CA LEU A 81 6.82 -13.88 -1.09
C LEU A 81 6.37 -13.24 -2.41
N TYR A 82 5.32 -13.78 -3.02
CA TYR A 82 4.63 -13.14 -4.14
C TYR A 82 3.52 -12.25 -3.60
N PHE A 83 3.56 -10.96 -3.93
CA PHE A 83 2.57 -10.00 -3.45
C PHE A 83 2.09 -9.03 -4.54
N ALA A 84 0.92 -8.43 -4.36
CA ALA A 84 0.45 -7.33 -5.17
C ALA A 84 0.06 -6.11 -4.32
N ASP A 85 0.32 -4.91 -4.85
CA ASP A 85 0.02 -3.63 -4.22
C ASP A 85 -0.82 -2.78 -5.20
N VAL A 86 -2.10 -2.56 -4.87
CA VAL A 86 -3.09 -1.94 -5.75
C VAL A 86 -3.58 -0.59 -5.20
N CYS A 87 -3.80 0.38 -6.07
CA CYS A 87 -4.06 1.78 -5.72
C CYS A 87 -2.95 2.33 -4.80
N ALA A 88 -1.72 2.04 -5.19
CA ALA A 88 -0.60 1.96 -4.27
C ALA A 88 0.37 3.14 -4.34
N GLY A 89 0.22 4.06 -5.29
CA GLY A 89 1.15 5.17 -5.43
C GLY A 89 1.25 6.01 -4.16
N PRO A 90 2.46 6.34 -3.67
CA PRO A 90 3.77 6.17 -4.32
C PRO A 90 4.52 4.85 -3.99
N GLY A 91 3.89 3.90 -3.28
CA GLY A 91 4.43 2.56 -3.02
C GLY A 91 4.87 2.31 -1.59
N GLY A 92 4.26 2.98 -0.60
CA GLY A 92 4.68 2.85 0.81
C GLY A 92 4.53 1.43 1.38
N PHE A 93 3.46 0.71 1.02
CA PHE A 93 3.27 -0.68 1.46
C PHE A 93 4.32 -1.60 0.83
N SER A 94 4.52 -1.50 -0.49
CA SER A 94 5.60 -2.20 -1.19
C SER A 94 6.98 -1.94 -0.60
N GLU A 95 7.30 -0.69 -0.26
CA GLU A 95 8.58 -0.33 0.38
C GLU A 95 8.78 -1.08 1.70
N TYR A 96 7.75 -1.11 2.55
CA TYR A 96 7.79 -1.88 3.79
C TYR A 96 8.00 -3.38 3.54
N ILE A 97 7.26 -3.97 2.60
CA ILE A 97 7.36 -5.41 2.30
C ILE A 97 8.78 -5.75 1.82
N TYR A 98 9.37 -4.92 0.95
CA TYR A 98 10.76 -5.11 0.51
C TYR A 98 11.79 -4.87 1.60
N TRP A 99 11.58 -3.90 2.50
CA TRP A 99 12.43 -3.77 3.69
C TRP A 99 12.35 -5.01 4.59
N ARG A 100 11.17 -5.60 4.73
CA ARG A 100 10.95 -6.74 5.62
C ARG A 100 11.45 -8.06 5.04
N ARG A 101 11.25 -8.28 3.74
CA ARG A 101 11.57 -9.54 3.04
C ARG A 101 12.84 -9.48 2.20
N GLN A 102 13.39 -8.30 1.97
CA GLN A 102 14.59 -8.10 1.15
C GLN A 102 14.42 -8.79 -0.22
N GLU A 103 15.38 -9.63 -0.60
CA GLU A 103 15.38 -10.36 -1.88
C GLU A 103 14.33 -11.48 -1.93
N ALA A 104 13.77 -11.88 -0.77
CA ALA A 104 12.73 -12.90 -0.65
C ALA A 104 11.32 -12.34 -0.89
N ALA A 105 11.19 -11.34 -1.78
CA ALA A 105 9.92 -10.84 -2.27
C ALA A 105 9.95 -10.54 -3.79
N LYS A 106 8.81 -10.77 -4.44
CA LYS A 106 8.50 -10.30 -5.80
C LYS A 106 7.11 -9.69 -5.79
N GLY A 107 7.02 -8.43 -6.21
CA GLY A 107 5.78 -7.66 -6.16
C GLY A 107 5.29 -7.20 -7.52
N TRP A 108 3.99 -7.08 -7.66
CA TRP A 108 3.33 -6.43 -8.80
C TRP A 108 2.51 -5.24 -8.32
N GLY A 109 2.65 -4.11 -9.01
CA GLY A 109 1.99 -2.87 -8.65
C GLY A 109 0.93 -2.46 -9.67
N PHE A 110 -0.20 -1.94 -9.21
CA PHE A 110 -1.24 -1.38 -10.08
C PHE A 110 -1.78 -0.08 -9.46
N THR A 111 -1.51 1.06 -10.08
CA THR A 111 -1.91 2.39 -9.59
C THR A 111 -2.06 3.36 -10.75
N LEU A 112 -2.82 4.45 -10.55
CA LEU A 112 -2.94 5.52 -11.53
C LEU A 112 -1.57 6.13 -11.88
N LYS A 113 -1.33 6.39 -13.17
CA LYS A 113 -0.16 7.16 -13.62
C LYS A 113 -0.27 8.65 -13.25
N GLY A 114 0.87 9.33 -13.28
CA GLY A 114 0.98 10.76 -13.06
C GLY A 114 1.30 11.10 -11.61
N ASP A 115 0.54 12.00 -11.01
CA ASP A 115 0.84 12.54 -9.67
C ASP A 115 0.74 11.49 -8.55
N HIS A 116 -0.01 10.41 -8.80
CA HIS A 116 -0.22 9.29 -7.88
C HIS A 116 0.46 8.00 -8.37
N ASP A 117 1.55 8.13 -9.14
CA ASP A 117 2.34 6.99 -9.61
C ASP A 117 3.35 6.51 -8.55
N PHE A 118 3.89 5.31 -8.75
CA PHE A 118 4.98 4.76 -7.95
C PHE A 118 6.22 5.64 -7.96
N ARG A 119 6.83 5.79 -6.77
CA ARG A 119 8.12 6.47 -6.58
C ARG A 119 9.16 5.48 -6.08
N LEU A 120 9.41 4.44 -6.88
CA LEU A 120 10.40 3.40 -6.57
C LEU A 120 11.80 3.99 -6.38
N ASP A 121 12.10 5.10 -7.07
CA ASP A 121 13.31 5.90 -6.94
C ASP A 121 13.52 6.49 -5.53
N LYS A 122 12.43 6.61 -4.76
CA LYS A 122 12.43 7.17 -3.40
C LYS A 122 12.35 6.11 -2.31
N PHE A 123 12.32 4.83 -2.66
CA PHE A 123 12.39 3.77 -1.66
C PHE A 123 13.69 3.90 -0.89
N ASN A 124 13.64 3.60 0.40
CA ASN A 124 14.83 3.53 1.22
C ASN A 124 15.85 2.56 0.60
N GLY A 125 17.14 2.89 0.65
CA GLY A 125 18.20 2.04 0.07
C GLY A 125 18.29 0.62 0.68
N THR A 126 17.64 0.40 1.83
CA THR A 126 17.49 -0.93 2.46
C THR A 126 16.20 -1.67 2.06
N SER A 127 15.44 -1.14 1.10
CA SER A 127 14.19 -1.70 0.56
C SER A 127 14.37 -2.08 -0.91
N PRO A 128 15.08 -3.18 -1.20
CA PRO A 128 15.45 -3.55 -2.56
C PRO A 128 14.25 -3.95 -3.42
N CYS A 129 13.83 -3.10 -4.37
CA CYS A 129 12.62 -3.31 -5.16
C CYS A 129 12.85 -3.72 -6.63
N TRP A 130 14.03 -4.24 -7.00
CA TRP A 130 14.34 -4.58 -8.40
C TRP A 130 13.44 -5.66 -9.01
N THR A 131 12.83 -6.51 -8.17
CA THR A 131 11.84 -7.51 -8.59
C THR A 131 10.43 -6.94 -8.72
N PHE A 132 10.20 -5.68 -8.36
CA PHE A 132 8.89 -5.04 -8.45
C PHE A 132 8.53 -4.76 -9.91
N ARG A 133 7.26 -4.96 -10.24
CA ARG A 133 6.74 -4.77 -11.59
C ARG A 133 5.49 -3.90 -11.56
N PRO A 134 5.60 -2.59 -11.82
CA PRO A 134 4.45 -1.76 -12.12
C PRO A 134 3.75 -2.24 -13.39
N CYS A 135 2.43 -2.30 -13.35
CA CYS A 135 1.55 -2.61 -14.45
C CYS A 135 0.45 -1.55 -14.46
N TYR A 136 0.08 -1.04 -15.64
CA TYR A 136 -0.87 0.06 -15.78
C TYR A 136 -2.08 -0.32 -16.64
N GLY A 137 -2.33 -1.63 -16.81
CA GLY A 137 -3.44 -2.13 -17.62
C GLY A 137 -3.20 -2.04 -19.13
N VAL A 138 -4.26 -2.29 -19.91
CA VAL A 138 -4.19 -2.31 -21.38
C VAL A 138 -4.03 -0.92 -22.00
N ASP A 139 -4.61 0.09 -21.35
CA ASP A 139 -4.59 1.48 -21.82
C ASP A 139 -3.47 2.31 -21.19
N ASP A 140 -2.62 1.66 -20.37
CA ASP A 140 -1.46 2.26 -19.72
C ASP A 140 -1.78 3.40 -18.73
N THR A 141 -3.04 3.52 -18.28
CA THR A 141 -3.47 4.55 -17.32
C THR A 141 -3.32 4.13 -15.86
N GLY A 142 -3.43 2.82 -15.59
CA GLY A 142 -3.52 2.29 -14.23
C GLY A 142 -4.86 2.51 -13.55
N ASP A 143 -5.92 2.85 -14.30
CA ASP A 143 -7.26 3.06 -13.76
C ASP A 143 -7.90 1.73 -13.31
N VAL A 144 -8.14 1.63 -12.01
CA VAL A 144 -8.79 0.47 -11.36
C VAL A 144 -10.29 0.38 -11.66
N TYR A 145 -10.93 1.46 -12.13
CA TYR A 145 -12.33 1.42 -12.55
C TYR A 145 -12.49 0.81 -13.95
N ASN A 146 -11.41 0.73 -14.74
CA ASN A 146 -11.43 0.07 -16.04
C ASN A 146 -11.24 -1.45 -15.89
N ASN A 147 -12.30 -2.20 -16.19
CA ASN A 147 -12.29 -3.68 -16.12
C ASN A 147 -11.22 -4.33 -17.00
N ASP A 148 -10.88 -3.74 -18.16
CA ASP A 148 -9.87 -4.32 -19.04
C ASP A 148 -8.46 -4.15 -18.45
N ASN A 149 -8.22 -3.06 -17.72
CA ASN A 149 -6.99 -2.88 -16.95
C ASN A 149 -6.88 -3.87 -15.81
N ILE A 150 -7.97 -4.09 -15.06
CA ILE A 150 -8.02 -5.10 -13.98
C ILE A 150 -7.71 -6.49 -14.54
N ARG A 151 -8.36 -6.89 -15.64
CA ARG A 151 -8.12 -8.20 -16.28
C ARG A 151 -6.68 -8.32 -16.76
N HIS A 152 -6.12 -7.28 -17.35
CA HIS A 152 -4.74 -7.28 -17.81
C HIS A 152 -3.74 -7.44 -16.66
N PHE A 153 -3.96 -6.75 -15.54
CA PHE A 153 -3.16 -6.92 -14.33
C PHE A 153 -3.24 -8.36 -13.81
N ALA A 154 -4.45 -8.89 -13.66
CA ALA A 154 -4.67 -10.27 -13.20
C ALA A 154 -3.99 -11.31 -14.11
N HIS A 155 -4.13 -11.19 -15.43
CA HIS A 155 -3.47 -12.08 -16.39
C HIS A 155 -1.94 -11.95 -16.37
N THR A 156 -1.42 -10.74 -16.13
CA THR A 156 0.03 -10.52 -16.01
C THR A 156 0.58 -11.23 -14.79
N VAL A 157 -0.06 -11.07 -13.62
CA VAL A 157 0.31 -11.76 -12.38
C VAL A 157 0.20 -13.28 -12.55
N ASP A 158 -0.91 -13.77 -13.08
CA ASP A 158 -1.14 -15.21 -13.32
C ASP A 158 -0.05 -15.81 -14.22
N ARG A 159 0.24 -15.17 -15.35
CA ARG A 159 1.30 -15.60 -16.27
C ARG A 159 2.68 -15.59 -15.62
N GLU A 160 3.03 -14.52 -14.92
CA GLU A 160 4.37 -14.37 -14.32
C GLU A 160 4.59 -15.18 -13.05
N THR A 161 3.52 -15.73 -12.49
CA THR A 161 3.55 -16.68 -11.36
C THR A 161 3.32 -18.13 -11.83
N GLY A 162 3.20 -18.38 -13.14
CA GLY A 162 2.97 -19.72 -13.68
C GLY A 162 1.62 -20.33 -13.26
N GLY A 163 0.61 -19.50 -13.04
CA GLY A 163 -0.72 -19.92 -12.58
C GLY A 163 -0.84 -20.11 -11.07
N LEU A 164 0.21 -19.83 -10.29
CA LEU A 164 0.17 -19.97 -8.82
C LEU A 164 -0.55 -18.82 -8.12
N GLY A 165 -0.59 -17.64 -8.74
CA GLY A 165 -1.05 -16.42 -8.09
C GLY A 165 -0.08 -15.92 -7.01
N ILE A 166 -0.61 -15.08 -6.13
CA ILE A 166 0.13 -14.36 -5.08
C ILE A 166 -0.34 -14.79 -3.69
N ALA A 167 0.55 -14.70 -2.70
CA ALA A 167 0.25 -15.01 -1.30
C ALA A 167 -0.36 -13.82 -0.54
N LEU A 168 -0.05 -12.59 -0.97
CA LEU A 168 -0.50 -11.36 -0.30
C LEU A 168 -0.96 -10.32 -1.32
N MET A 169 -2.17 -9.79 -1.15
CA MET A 169 -2.63 -8.61 -1.87
C MET A 169 -2.94 -7.50 -0.87
N VAL A 170 -2.42 -6.31 -1.11
CA VAL A 170 -2.69 -5.11 -0.30
C VAL A 170 -3.25 -3.99 -1.18
N ALA A 171 -4.12 -3.16 -0.62
CA ALA A 171 -4.69 -2.01 -1.30
C ALA A 171 -4.97 -0.87 -0.30
N ASP A 172 -4.52 0.35 -0.62
CA ASP A 172 -4.69 1.59 0.19
C ASP A 172 -5.22 2.73 -0.70
N GLY A 173 -6.22 2.42 -1.52
CA GLY A 173 -6.82 3.38 -2.44
C GLY A 173 -7.61 4.48 -1.72
N GLY A 174 -7.41 5.72 -2.16
CA GLY A 174 -8.17 6.87 -1.71
C GLY A 174 -7.95 8.06 -2.62
N ASP A 175 -9.01 8.84 -2.84
CA ASP A 175 -8.98 10.11 -3.56
C ASP A 175 -9.29 11.25 -2.60
N SER A 176 -8.81 12.45 -2.94
CA SER A 176 -9.21 13.65 -2.21
C SER A 176 -10.69 13.92 -2.44
N VAL A 177 -11.44 14.06 -1.35
CA VAL A 177 -12.85 14.49 -1.35
C VAL A 177 -12.98 15.93 -0.84
N ASP A 178 -11.92 16.72 -0.97
CA ASP A 178 -11.90 18.12 -0.51
C ASP A 178 -13.08 18.91 -1.09
N GLY A 179 -13.95 19.41 -0.20
CA GLY A 179 -15.16 20.15 -0.58
C GLY A 179 -16.41 19.28 -0.83
N GLU A 180 -16.26 17.95 -0.91
CA GLU A 180 -17.35 16.97 -1.00
C GLU A 180 -17.22 15.91 0.12
N PHE A 181 -17.23 16.33 1.39
CA PHE A 181 -17.10 15.42 2.54
C PHE A 181 -18.27 14.43 2.73
N LEU A 182 -19.29 14.50 1.88
CA LEU A 182 -20.56 13.78 2.01
C LEU A 182 -21.16 13.45 0.63
N ARG A 183 -20.91 12.23 0.15
CA ARG A 183 -21.93 11.46 -0.60
C ARG A 183 -22.41 10.32 0.28
#